data_AF-A0A378UYV4-F1
#
_entry.id   AF-A0A378UYV4-F1
#
_cell.length_a   1.000
_cell.length_b   1.000
_cell.length_c   1.000
_cell.angle_alpha   90.00
_cell.angle_beta   90.00
_cell.angle_gamma   90.00
#
_symmetry.space_group_name_H-M   'P 1'
#
loop_
_entity.id
_entity.type
_entity.pdbx_description
1 polymer ?
#
loop_
_entity_poly.entity_id
_entity_poly.type
_entity_poly.pdbx_seq_one_letter_code
_entity_poly.pdbx_strand_id
1 'polypeptide(L)'
;MLFGSTDASRVAICSLPGGKYEYRGVRLRDGAKLIVPAKRNDDGAFRVENAGIEYLVTSKSLVLSVGEKVIREEAMIDFHRPGPPPPRTRRNPRVLPRRRRPRRPRRRRRCHPHWPPRSVAAARGADPPSSALSARLEGGC
;
A
#
# COMPACT_ATOMS: atom_id res chain seq x y z
N MET A 1 9.97 11.10 1.96
CA MET A 1 8.51 11.10 2.19
C MET A 1 8.16 10.33 3.44
N LEU A 2 7.43 10.93 4.38
CA LEU A 2 7.02 10.32 5.64
C LEU A 2 5.49 10.16 5.68
N PHE A 3 5.01 9.12 6.35
CA PHE A 3 3.59 8.82 6.49
C PHE A 3 3.25 8.60 7.97
N GLY A 4 2.07 9.05 8.38
CA GLY A 4 1.51 8.83 9.70
C GLY A 4 0.03 8.50 9.61
N SER A 5 -0.46 7.65 10.51
CA SER A 5 -1.89 7.35 10.65
C SER A 5 -2.29 7.56 12.11
N THR A 6 -3.39 8.26 12.32
CA THR A 6 -4.08 8.41 13.61
C THR A 6 -5.43 7.69 13.53
N ASP A 7 -6.19 7.71 14.62
CA ASP A 7 -7.54 7.12 14.65
C ASP A 7 -8.50 7.79 13.65
N ALA A 8 -8.32 9.09 13.41
CA ALA A 8 -9.25 9.87 12.61
C ALA A 8 -8.64 10.51 11.35
N SER A 9 -7.31 10.42 11.17
CA SER A 9 -6.60 11.12 10.11
C SER A 9 -5.46 10.27 9.53
N ARG A 10 -5.18 10.45 8.24
CA ARG A 10 -3.92 10.00 7.61
C ARG A 10 -3.13 11.21 7.17
N VAL A 11 -1.85 11.20 7.44
CA VAL A 11 -0.95 12.31 7.13
C VAL A 11 0.25 11.82 6.34
N ALA A 12 0.72 12.64 5.41
CA ALA A 12 1.97 12.43 4.72
C ALA A 12 2.75 13.75 4.66
N ILE A 13 4.05 13.66 4.90
CA ILE A 13 4.98 14.77 4.66
C ILE A 13 5.81 14.43 3.43
N CYS A 14 5.54 15.16 2.36
CA CYS A 14 6.26 15.09 1.10
C CYS A 14 7.43 16.06 1.11
N SER A 15 8.61 15.58 0.75
CA SER A 15 9.77 16.42 0.46
C SER A 15 9.66 16.90 -0.99
N LEU A 16 9.69 18.20 -1.19
CA LEU A 16 9.67 18.84 -2.51
C LEU A 16 11.10 19.23 -2.94
N PRO A 17 11.34 19.46 -4.25
CA PRO A 17 12.58 20.04 -4.72
C PRO A 17 12.89 21.37 -4.02
N GLY A 18 14.18 21.63 -3.78
CA GLY A 18 14.61 22.86 -3.10
C GLY A 18 14.41 22.86 -1.57
N GLY A 19 14.31 21.67 -0.95
CA GLY A 19 14.29 21.53 0.51
C GLY A 19 12.96 21.91 1.18
N LYS A 20 11.91 22.17 0.38
CA LYS A 20 10.57 22.46 0.87
C LYS A 20 9.87 21.19 1.32
N TYR A 21 8.87 21.33 2.19
CA TYR A 21 8.01 20.23 2.60
C TYR A 21 6.55 20.58 2.36
N GLU A 22 5.76 19.56 2.09
CA GLU A 22 4.32 19.66 1.90
C GLU A 22 3.63 18.66 2.81
N TYR A 23 2.64 19.15 3.55
CA TYR A 23 1.74 18.32 4.35
C TYR A 23 0.55 17.92 3.50
N ARG A 24 0.22 16.63 3.54
CA ARG A 24 -0.96 16.05 2.90
C ARG A 24 -1.74 15.29 3.95
N GLY A 25 -2.82 15.88 4.45
CA GLY A 25 -3.74 15.28 5.40
C GLY A 25 -5.02 14.81 4.73
N VAL A 26 -5.56 13.68 5.18
CA VAL A 26 -6.90 13.21 4.83
C VAL A 26 -7.62 12.83 6.12
N ARG A 27 -8.77 13.46 6.38
CA ARG A 27 -9.66 13.05 7.48
C ARG A 27 -10.39 11.77 7.10
N LEU A 28 -10.33 10.76 7.96
CA LEU A 28 -10.96 9.46 7.71
C LEU A 28 -12.49 9.52 7.83
N ARG A 29 -13.04 10.45 8.63
CA ARG A 29 -14.49 10.55 8.85
C ARG A 29 -15.27 11.00 7.62
N ASP A 30 -14.73 11.93 6.85
CA ASP A 30 -15.41 12.55 5.69
C ASP A 30 -14.58 12.57 4.42
N GLY A 31 -13.33 12.09 4.46
CA GLY A 31 -12.43 12.07 3.31
C GLY A 31 -11.89 13.44 2.93
N ALA A 32 -12.11 14.48 3.75
CA ALA A 32 -11.64 15.83 3.45
C ALA A 32 -10.11 15.86 3.36
N LYS A 33 -9.59 16.43 2.27
CA LYS A 33 -8.16 16.51 1.97
C LYS A 33 -7.62 17.91 2.25
N LEU A 34 -6.45 17.98 2.86
CA LEU A 34 -5.72 19.22 3.11
C LEU A 34 -4.30 19.07 2.56
N ILE A 35 -3.91 19.95 1.64
CA ILE A 35 -2.56 20.00 1.07
C ILE A 35 -2.02 21.41 1.28
N VAL A 36 -0.98 21.55 2.09
CA VAL A 36 -0.43 22.84 2.48
C VAL A 36 1.08 22.78 2.72
N PRO A 37 1.81 23.89 2.60
CA PRO A 37 3.23 23.93 2.91
C PRO A 37 3.52 23.52 4.36
N ALA A 38 4.58 22.75 4.55
CA ALA A 38 5.07 22.34 5.85
C ALA A 38 6.48 22.89 6.09
N LYS A 39 6.80 23.21 7.34
CA LYS A 39 8.13 23.58 7.80
C LYS A 39 8.66 22.48 8.71
N ARG A 40 9.92 22.10 8.54
CA ARG A 40 10.60 21.18 9.45
C ARG A 40 11.20 22.01 10.60
N ASN A 41 10.97 21.57 11.83
CA ASN A 41 11.66 22.08 13.02
C ASN A 41 12.93 21.27 13.29
N ASP A 42 13.83 21.85 14.10
CA ASP A 42 15.12 21.24 14.45
C ASP A 42 14.98 19.91 15.20
N ASP A 43 13.91 19.75 15.98
CA ASP A 43 13.57 18.51 16.70
C ASP A 43 13.07 17.38 15.79
N GLY A 44 13.03 17.60 14.47
CA GLY A 44 12.54 16.64 13.48
C GLY A 44 11.02 16.57 13.37
N ALA A 45 10.29 17.40 14.12
CA ALA A 45 8.86 17.65 13.98
C ALA A 45 8.57 18.50 12.73
N PHE A 46 7.33 18.45 12.25
CA PHE A 46 6.87 19.29 11.15
C PHE A 46 5.73 20.19 11.60
N ARG A 47 5.92 21.50 11.45
CA ARG A 47 4.93 22.53 11.70
C ARG A 47 4.23 22.90 10.40
N VAL A 48 2.92 22.95 10.44
CA VAL A 48 2.05 23.31 9.32
C VAL A 48 1.08 24.35 9.82
N GLU A 49 0.80 25.37 9.03
CA GLU A 49 -0.15 26.40 9.39
C GLU A 49 -1.22 26.50 8.31
N ASN A 50 -2.49 26.44 8.72
CA ASN A 50 -3.62 26.62 7.80
C ASN A 50 -4.78 27.29 8.53
N ALA A 51 -5.24 28.43 8.00
CA ALA A 51 -6.41 29.15 8.51
C ALA A 51 -6.37 29.42 10.04
N GLY A 52 -5.18 29.73 10.59
CA GLY A 52 -4.98 29.98 12.02
C GLY A 52 -4.90 28.73 12.89
N ILE A 53 -4.98 27.53 12.30
CA ILE A 53 -4.72 26.26 12.97
C ILE A 53 -3.29 25.82 12.65
N GLU A 54 -2.52 25.56 13.69
CA GLU A 54 -1.20 24.95 13.60
C GLU A 54 -1.32 23.43 13.76
N TYR A 55 -0.67 22.69 12.89
CA TYR A 55 -0.57 21.23 12.95
C TYR A 55 0.90 20.87 13.18
N LEU A 56 1.17 20.25 14.31
CA LEU A 56 2.48 19.74 14.68
C LEU A 56 2.50 18.22 14.50
N VAL A 57 3.22 17.77 13.49
CA VAL A 57 3.39 16.33 13.18
C VAL A 57 4.66 15.82 13.82
N THR A 58 4.53 14.89 14.75
CA THR A 58 5.66 14.18 15.38
C THR A 58 5.56 12.67 15.11
N SER A 59 6.55 11.89 15.53
CA SER A 59 6.47 10.42 15.45
C SER A 59 5.49 9.80 16.44
N LYS A 60 5.04 10.55 17.46
CA LYS A 60 4.22 10.05 18.56
C LYS A 60 2.78 10.57 18.49
N SER A 61 2.59 11.80 18.04
CA SER A 61 1.28 12.43 17.96
C SER A 61 1.21 13.49 16.87
N LEU A 62 -0.03 13.76 16.45
CA LEU A 62 -0.44 14.91 15.66
C LEU A 62 -1.17 15.88 16.59
N VAL A 63 -0.58 17.04 16.85
CA VAL A 63 -1.17 18.08 17.70
C VAL A 63 -1.72 19.18 16.83
N LEU A 64 -2.98 19.56 17.05
CA LEU A 64 -3.63 20.69 16.42
C LEU A 64 -3.83 21.78 17.48
N SER A 65 -3.33 22.98 17.21
CA SER A 65 -3.48 24.13 18.09
C SER A 65 -4.02 25.35 17.34
N VAL A 66 -4.67 26.24 18.07
CA VAL A 66 -5.09 27.57 17.60
C VAL A 66 -4.47 28.59 18.54
N GLY A 67 -3.53 29.38 18.03
CA GLY A 67 -2.64 30.17 18.88
C GLY A 67 -1.91 29.28 19.87
N GLU A 68 -2.08 29.54 21.17
CA GLU A 68 -1.44 28.80 22.26
C GLU A 68 -2.27 27.62 22.79
N LYS A 69 -3.50 27.44 22.29
CA LYS A 69 -4.43 26.41 22.80
C LYS A 69 -4.41 25.17 21.91
N VAL A 70 -4.10 24.02 22.49
CA VAL A 70 -4.31 22.72 21.82
C VAL A 70 -5.81 22.45 21.73
N ILE A 71 -6.32 22.32 20.50
CA ILE A 71 -7.73 22.02 20.22
C ILE A 71 -7.96 20.52 20.04
N ARG A 72 -6.93 19.78 19.65
CA ARG A 72 -7.00 18.34 19.44
C ARG A 72 -5.61 17.74 19.45
N GLU A 73 -5.42 16.66 20.18
CA GLU A 73 -4.23 15.84 20.12
C GLU A 73 -4.63 14.43 19.68
N GLU A 74 -3.93 13.91 18.68
CA GLU A 74 -4.17 12.58 18.16
C GLU A 74 -2.91 11.74 18.29
N ALA A 75 -3.01 10.57 18.94
CA ALA A 75 -1.90 9.62 18.98
C ALA A 75 -1.60 9.08 17.57
N MET A 76 -0.32 9.00 17.24
CA MET A 76 0.15 8.39 16.00
C MET A 76 0.16 6.87 16.19
N ILE A 77 -0.78 6.19 15.53
CA ILE A 77 -0.95 4.73 15.60
C ILE A 77 0.10 4.04 14.72
N ASP A 78 0.41 4.63 13.58
CA ASP A 78 1.42 4.11 12.65
C ASP A 78 2.24 5.27 12.09
N PHE A 79 3.55 5.06 11.97
CA PHE A 79 4.47 6.09 11.51
C PHE A 79 5.60 5.48 10.69
N HIS A 80 5.66 5.86 9.42
CA HIS A 80 6.65 5.38 8.49
C HIS A 80 7.51 6.54 8.00
N ARG A 81 8.77 6.54 8.43
CA ARG A 81 9.82 7.37 7.85
C ARG A 81 10.52 6.54 6.78
N PRO A 82 11.00 7.13 5.66
CA PRO A 82 11.91 6.42 4.80
C PRO A 82 13.21 6.24 5.56
N GLY A 83 13.37 5.07 6.17
CA GLY A 83 14.65 4.53 6.61
C GLY A 83 15.04 3.38 5.69
N PRO A 84 16.26 2.83 5.84
CA PRO A 84 16.60 1.55 5.24
C PRO A 84 15.49 0.55 5.59
N PRO A 85 15.02 -0.26 4.63
CA PRO A 85 14.04 -1.29 4.96
C PRO A 85 14.60 -2.11 6.13
N PRO A 86 13.79 -2.43 7.15
CA PRO A 86 14.25 -3.32 8.21
C PRO A 86 14.81 -4.59 7.55
N PRO A 87 15.94 -5.15 8.02
CA PRO A 87 16.43 -6.40 7.47
C PRO A 87 15.27 -7.39 7.49
N ARG A 88 14.89 -7.85 6.30
CA ARG A 88 13.82 -8.84 6.18
C ARG A 88 14.34 -10.10 6.84
N THR A 89 14.04 -10.29 8.12
CA THR A 89 14.21 -11.57 8.76
C THR A 89 13.31 -12.51 7.98
N ARG A 90 13.91 -13.28 7.09
CA ARG A 90 13.25 -14.34 6.33
C ARG A 90 12.53 -15.17 7.38
N ARG A 91 11.19 -15.08 7.45
CA ARG A 91 10.41 -16.02 8.24
C ARG A 91 10.78 -17.38 7.68
N ASN A 92 11.57 -18.12 8.45
CA ASN A 92 11.77 -19.52 8.20
C ASN A 92 10.37 -20.11 8.15
N PRO A 93 9.89 -20.66 7.02
CA PRO A 93 8.57 -21.24 6.98
C PRO A 93 8.58 -22.38 7.99
N ARG A 94 7.94 -22.16 9.13
CA ARG A 94 7.72 -23.18 10.15
C ARG A 94 7.04 -24.32 9.39
N VAL A 95 7.79 -25.41 9.22
CA VAL A 95 7.35 -26.61 8.53
C VAL A 95 6.01 -27.00 9.13
N LEU A 96 4.93 -26.81 8.38
CA LEU A 96 3.61 -27.25 8.76
C LEU A 96 3.69 -28.77 8.98
N PRO A 97 3.22 -29.32 10.11
CA PRO A 97 3.26 -30.76 10.32
C PRO A 97 2.48 -31.43 9.18
N ARG A 98 3.17 -32.24 8.39
CA ARG A 98 2.58 -33.01 7.29
C ARG A 98 1.47 -33.88 7.87
N ARG A 99 0.20 -33.50 7.63
CA ARG A 99 -0.95 -34.39 7.88
C ARG A 99 -0.68 -35.69 7.11
N ARG A 100 -0.45 -36.78 7.85
CA ARG A 100 -0.25 -38.11 7.30
C ARG A 100 -1.47 -38.45 6.45
N ARG A 101 -1.26 -38.62 5.14
CA ARG A 101 -2.30 -39.12 4.23
C ARG A 101 -2.74 -40.50 4.73
N PRO A 102 -4.05 -40.78 4.90
CA PRO A 102 -4.50 -42.13 5.17
C PRO A 102 -4.17 -43.02 3.97
N ARG A 103 -3.65 -44.22 4.25
CA ARG A 103 -3.31 -45.22 3.24
C ARG A 103 -4.61 -45.66 2.54
N ARG A 104 -4.71 -45.39 1.23
CA ARG A 104 -5.80 -45.94 0.40
C ARG A 104 -5.75 -47.48 0.45
N PRO A 105 -6.88 -48.16 0.67
CA PRO A 105 -6.92 -49.62 0.56
C PRO A 105 -6.71 -50.04 -0.91
N ARG A 106 -5.95 -51.12 -1.09
CA ARG A 106 -5.65 -51.73 -2.39
C ARG A 106 -6.95 -52.17 -3.06
N ARG A 107 -7.37 -51.46 -4.12
CA ARG A 107 -8.42 -51.96 -5.01
C ARG A 107 -7.91 -53.21 -5.72
N ARG A 108 -8.58 -54.34 -5.49
CA ARG A 108 -8.42 -55.57 -6.28
C ARG A 108 -8.66 -55.24 -7.75
N ARG A 109 -7.73 -55.66 -8.61
CA ARG A 109 -7.85 -55.58 -10.07
C ARG A 109 -9.07 -56.39 -10.48
N ARG A 110 -10.10 -55.72 -10.99
CA ARG A 110 -11.18 -56.35 -11.74
C ARG A 110 -10.86 -56.11 -13.22
N CYS A 111 -10.53 -57.19 -13.90
CA CYS A 111 -10.40 -57.21 -15.36
C CYS A 111 -11.77 -56.89 -15.95
N HIS A 112 -11.82 -55.90 -16.86
CA HIS A 112 -12.95 -55.71 -17.76
C HIS A 112 -12.44 -55.32 -19.15
N PRO A 113 -13.19 -55.71 -20.19
CA PRO A 113 -12.66 -56.05 -21.50
C PRO A 113 -12.44 -54.82 -22.37
N HIS A 114 -11.58 -55.01 -23.37
CA HIS A 114 -11.30 -54.05 -24.43
C HIS A 114 -12.58 -53.42 -25.00
N TRP A 115 -12.60 -52.10 -25.11
CA TRP A 115 -13.53 -51.39 -25.98
C TRP A 115 -12.71 -50.34 -26.72
N PRO A 116 -12.83 -50.24 -28.06
CA PRO A 116 -11.98 -49.36 -28.85
C PRO A 116 -12.26 -47.88 -28.57
N PRO A 117 -11.27 -46.99 -28.79
CA PRO A 117 -11.35 -45.59 -28.43
C PRO A 117 -12.32 -44.83 -29.33
N ARG A 118 -13.31 -44.17 -28.73
CA ARG A 118 -14.04 -43.08 -29.40
C ARG A 118 -13.20 -41.81 -29.31
N SER A 119 -12.58 -41.47 -30.44
CA SER A 119 -11.98 -40.18 -30.74
C SER A 119 -12.95 -39.03 -30.45
N VAL A 120 -12.49 -38.00 -29.73
CA VAL A 120 -13.03 -36.64 -29.87
C VAL A 120 -11.86 -35.67 -29.88
N ALA A 121 -11.93 -34.79 -30.88
CA ALA A 121 -10.92 -33.88 -31.34
C ALA A 121 -10.82 -32.60 -30.49
N ALA A 122 -9.59 -32.08 -30.45
CA ALA A 122 -9.16 -30.70 -30.59
C ALA A 122 -10.14 -29.52 -30.32
N ALA A 123 -9.71 -28.65 -29.40
CA ALA A 123 -9.73 -27.19 -29.49
C ALA A 123 -8.68 -26.69 -28.45
N ARG A 124 -7.47 -26.21 -28.77
CA ARG A 124 -7.09 -24.97 -29.49
C ARG A 124 -8.07 -23.85 -29.14
N GLY A 125 -7.81 -22.96 -28.19
CA GLY A 125 -6.61 -22.14 -28.04
C GLY A 125 -6.76 -20.92 -28.94
N ALA A 126 -7.38 -19.85 -28.43
CA ALA A 126 -7.48 -18.56 -29.09
C ALA A 126 -7.62 -17.44 -28.04
N ASP A 127 -6.47 -16.87 -27.66
CA ASP A 127 -6.35 -15.51 -27.13
C ASP A 127 -6.28 -14.54 -28.33
N PRO A 128 -7.07 -13.44 -28.35
CA PRO A 128 -6.80 -12.31 -29.22
C PRO A 128 -5.88 -11.27 -28.52
N PRO A 129 -4.80 -10.79 -29.16
CA PRO A 129 -4.04 -9.64 -28.69
C PRO A 129 -4.78 -8.34 -29.06
N SER A 130 -5.07 -7.49 -28.06
CA SER A 130 -5.60 -6.15 -28.33
C SER A 130 -4.47 -5.24 -28.79
N SER A 131 -4.65 -4.75 -30.01
CA SER A 131 -3.71 -4.04 -30.85
C SER A 131 -3.24 -2.69 -30.30
N ALA A 132 -1.99 -2.40 -30.64
CA ALA A 132 -1.45 -1.06 -30.83
C ALA A 132 -2.02 -0.41 -32.11
N LEU A 133 -2.36 0.88 -32.04
CA LEU A 133 -2.33 1.92 -33.10
C LEU A 133 -2.81 3.22 -32.42
N SER A 134 -2.09 4.34 -32.41
CA SER A 134 -1.70 5.20 -33.55
C SER A 134 -0.41 5.98 -33.18
N ALA A 135 0.66 6.04 -33.97
CA ALA A 135 0.84 6.82 -35.21
C ALA A 135 0.42 8.30 -35.04
N ARG A 136 1.32 9.27 -34.81
CA ARG A 136 2.33 9.91 -35.71
C ARG A 136 1.72 11.03 -36.58
N LEU A 137 2.13 12.27 -36.28
CA LEU A 137 2.07 13.53 -37.05
C LEU A 137 3.13 14.42 -36.38
N GLU A 138 4.34 14.71 -36.91
CA GLU A 138 4.78 15.45 -38.11
C GLU A 138 4.33 16.93 -38.19
N GLY A 139 5.32 17.85 -38.29
CA GLY A 139 5.25 19.30 -38.59
C GLY A 139 5.40 20.21 -37.37
N GLY A 140 6.44 21.05 -37.19
CA GLY A 140 6.92 22.21 -37.99
C GLY A 140 6.63 23.49 -37.15
N CYS A 141 7.51 24.46 -36.88
CA CYS A 141 8.62 25.10 -37.60
C CYS A 141 9.85 25.32 -36.68
#